data_AF-A0A3M1BKF9-F1
#
_entry.id   AF-A0A3M1BKF9-F1
#
_cell.length_a   1.000
_cell.length_b   1.000
_cell.length_c   1.000
_cell.angle_alpha   90.00
_cell.angle_beta   90.00
_cell.angle_gamma   90.00
#
_symmetry.space_group_name_H-M   'P 1'
#
loop_
_entity.id
_entity.type
_entity.pdbx_description
1 polymer ?
#
loop_
_entity_poly.entity_id
_entity_poly.type
_entity_poly.pdbx_seq_one_letter_code
_entity_poly.pdbx_strand_id
1 'polypeptide(L)'
;MAVALPFLIILLALETALSYEKKIRENWSKLAYPQKVYQLYGLLGFRCIWYCDGRATENFQTLQSILREVVHHGLDPRDYRPVKDLDPELATSDSLLRLAYDLYYGRTRPSELYRGWSVPKRQDRVVEKVAALIREERLGDLLREITPKSQEYWFLVEQAKSLQELSSIEWKPIRLSRHLRHGDRSTCLEEIRFRLFLLGDIREYTPSDFFDHTLLEAVKRFQKRHGLPETGTIGSKTIAELNISPEERLMQVYLNLEKHRWLPEDFERAVVVNIPSFELFLINKNSVELHSKVIVGRNYREDFRPTPILYSRIESLTINPSWHVPRSISVKDILP
;
A
#
# COMPACT_ATOMS: atom_id res chain seq x y z
N MET A 1 28.73 53.70 -8.59
CA MET A 1 27.70 52.64 -8.54
C MET A 1 27.90 51.86 -7.24
N ALA A 2 27.06 52.10 -6.24
CA ALA A 2 27.22 51.52 -4.91
C ALA A 2 26.71 50.08 -4.89
N VAL A 3 27.60 49.14 -4.57
CA VAL A 3 27.28 47.73 -4.30
C VAL A 3 26.64 47.65 -2.91
N ALA A 4 25.33 47.90 -2.83
CA ALA A 4 24.55 47.83 -1.60
C ALA A 4 23.81 46.48 -1.42
N LEU A 5 24.21 45.43 -2.14
CA LEU A 5 23.40 44.21 -2.27
C LEU A 5 23.65 43.05 -1.27
N PRO A 6 24.77 42.86 -0.56
CA PRO A 6 24.91 41.69 0.33
C PRO A 6 24.17 41.85 1.66
N PHE A 7 24.31 42.99 2.33
CA PHE A 7 23.80 43.19 3.70
C PHE A 7 22.28 43.30 3.78
N LEU A 8 21.65 43.98 2.82
CA LEU A 8 20.19 44.14 2.79
C LEU A 8 19.48 42.80 2.54
N ILE A 9 20.04 41.95 1.67
CA ILE A 9 19.51 40.61 1.39
C ILE A 9 19.62 39.72 2.62
N ILE A 10 20.74 39.78 3.35
CA ILE A 10 20.94 39.01 4.60
C ILE A 10 19.97 39.46 5.70
N LEU A 11 19.77 40.77 5.88
CA LEU A 11 18.82 41.33 6.85
C LEU A 11 17.37 40.92 6.54
N LEU A 12 16.94 41.03 5.28
CA LEU A 12 15.60 40.61 4.85
C LEU A 12 15.39 39.10 5.02
N ALA A 13 16.41 38.28 4.76
CA ALA A 13 16.36 36.84 4.97
C ALA A 13 16.24 36.47 6.46
N LEU A 14 16.89 37.21 7.36
CA LEU A 14 16.79 37.02 8.81
C LEU A 14 15.43 37.44 9.36
N GLU A 15 14.89 38.58 8.92
CA GLU A 15 13.57 39.07 9.35
C GLU A 15 12.44 38.13 8.89
N THR A 16 12.50 37.64 7.65
CA THR A 16 11.54 36.66 7.12
C THR A 16 11.63 35.33 7.87
N ALA A 17 12.84 34.85 8.17
CA ALA A 17 13.02 33.63 8.95
C ALA A 17 12.42 33.72 10.36
N LEU A 18 12.70 34.82 11.08
CA LEU A 18 12.14 35.09 12.41
C LEU A 18 10.61 35.23 12.38
N SER A 19 10.05 35.78 11.29
CA SER A 19 8.60 35.91 11.09
C SER A 19 7.93 34.54 10.97
N TYR A 20 8.46 33.64 10.13
CA TYR A 20 7.91 32.28 9.99
C TYR A 20 8.08 31.46 11.26
N GLU A 21 9.22 31.58 11.93
CA GLU A 21 9.43 30.89 13.20
C GLU A 21 8.39 31.29 14.26
N LYS A 22 8.15 32.60 14.41
CA LYS A 22 7.11 33.13 15.29
C LYS A 22 5.72 32.64 14.89
N LYS A 23 5.40 32.68 13.60
CA LYS A 23 4.11 32.24 13.05
C LYS A 23 3.80 30.78 13.36
N ILE A 24 4.81 29.90 13.27
CA ILE A 24 4.67 28.48 13.62
C ILE A 24 4.38 28.32 15.12
N ARG A 25 5.12 29.05 15.98
CA ARG A 25 4.92 28.99 17.44
C ARG A 25 3.52 29.48 17.85
N GLU A 26 3.02 30.54 17.22
CA GLU A 26 1.66 31.06 17.48
C GLU A 26 0.55 30.09 17.07
N ASN A 27 0.80 29.24 16.07
CA ASN A 27 -0.18 28.27 15.56
C ASN A 27 0.08 26.82 16.04
N TRP A 28 0.99 26.64 17.00
CA TRP A 28 1.51 25.33 17.39
C TRP A 28 0.43 24.30 17.75
N SER A 29 -0.59 24.72 18.50
CA SER A 29 -1.68 23.84 18.96
C SER A 29 -2.69 23.47 17.87
N LYS A 30 -2.70 24.19 16.75
CA LYS A 30 -3.62 23.93 15.61
C LYS A 30 -3.03 22.95 14.59
N LEU A 31 -1.72 22.73 14.62
CA LEU A 31 -1.02 21.82 13.72
C LEU A 31 -1.14 20.39 14.24
N ALA A 32 -1.29 19.42 13.33
CA ALA A 32 -1.22 18.01 13.68
C ALA A 32 0.22 17.59 13.99
N TYR A 33 1.19 18.16 13.26
CA TYR A 33 2.61 17.89 13.43
C TYR A 33 3.45 19.16 13.62
N PRO A 34 3.24 19.95 14.69
CA PRO A 34 3.91 21.24 14.85
C PRO A 34 5.44 21.15 14.87
N GLN A 35 5.98 20.12 15.54
CA GLN A 35 7.43 19.87 15.57
C GLN A 35 8.00 19.55 14.19
N LYS A 36 7.26 18.78 13.37
CA LYS A 36 7.71 18.38 12.04
C LYS A 36 7.60 19.54 11.05
N VAL A 37 6.56 20.36 11.17
CA VAL A 37 6.45 21.63 10.44
C VAL A 37 7.62 22.54 10.78
N TYR A 38 7.92 22.74 12.07
CA TYR A 38 9.09 23.53 12.47
C TYR A 38 10.40 22.99 11.90
N GLN A 39 10.62 21.67 11.99
CA GLN A 39 11.81 21.01 11.44
C GLN A 39 11.92 21.21 9.92
N LEU A 40 10.81 21.07 9.18
CA LEU A 40 10.77 21.28 7.73
C LEU A 40 11.23 22.69 7.35
N TYR A 41 10.68 23.71 8.00
CA TYR A 41 11.07 25.10 7.73
C TYR A 41 12.52 25.37 8.17
N GLY A 42 12.95 24.79 9.29
CA GLY A 42 14.36 24.86 9.72
C GLY A 42 15.32 24.34 8.65
N LEU A 43 15.01 23.22 8.01
CA LEU A 43 15.82 22.65 6.92
C LEU A 43 15.77 23.48 5.63
N LEU A 44 14.71 24.27 5.42
CA LEU A 44 14.52 25.09 4.22
C LEU A 44 14.89 26.58 4.43
N GLY A 45 15.43 26.91 5.61
CA GLY A 45 15.84 28.27 5.98
C GLY A 45 14.67 29.22 6.23
N PHE A 46 13.52 28.70 6.68
CA PHE A 46 12.31 29.46 7.00
C PHE A 46 11.80 30.35 5.87
N ARG A 47 11.85 29.85 4.63
CA ARG A 47 11.30 30.51 3.44
C ARG A 47 9.91 29.96 3.11
N CYS A 48 9.12 30.76 2.38
CA CYS A 48 7.85 30.31 1.82
C CYS A 48 8.06 29.13 0.85
N ILE A 49 7.13 28.17 0.90
CA ILE A 49 7.10 26.94 0.12
C ILE A 49 5.88 26.95 -0.81
N TRP A 50 4.70 27.30 -0.30
CA TRP A 50 3.41 27.14 -1.00
C TRP A 50 2.82 28.46 -1.48
N TYR A 51 2.96 29.51 -0.68
CA TYR A 51 2.46 30.85 -0.93
C TYR A 51 3.53 31.88 -0.60
N CYS A 52 4.07 32.51 -1.65
CA CYS A 52 5.04 33.60 -1.54
C CYS A 52 4.36 34.89 -2.00
N ASP A 53 4.37 35.94 -1.17
CA ASP A 53 3.71 37.22 -1.45
C ASP A 53 2.23 37.08 -1.86
N GLY A 54 1.52 36.14 -1.23
CA GLY A 54 0.12 35.85 -1.51
C GLY A 54 -0.16 35.09 -2.81
N ARG A 55 0.89 34.67 -3.55
CA ARG A 55 0.76 33.90 -4.79
C ARG A 55 1.13 32.44 -4.57
N ALA A 56 0.35 31.53 -5.14
CA ALA A 56 0.64 30.11 -5.12
C ALA A 56 1.92 29.81 -5.93
N THR A 57 2.80 28.99 -5.37
CA THR A 57 4.03 28.53 -6.01
C THR A 57 3.80 27.29 -6.88
N GLU A 58 4.81 26.89 -7.65
CA GLU A 58 4.80 25.61 -8.39
C GLU A 58 4.70 24.40 -7.46
N ASN A 59 5.31 24.46 -6.27
CA ASN A 59 5.17 23.41 -5.25
C ASN A 59 3.71 23.20 -4.88
N PHE A 60 2.93 24.27 -4.73
CA PHE A 60 1.49 24.15 -4.43
C PHE A 60 0.74 23.41 -5.56
N GLN A 61 1.00 23.76 -6.82
CA GLN A 61 0.38 23.08 -7.97
C GLN A 61 0.79 21.60 -8.07
N THR A 62 2.07 21.33 -7.78
CA THR A 62 2.62 19.98 -7.74
C THR A 62 1.95 19.15 -6.64
N LEU A 63 1.77 19.72 -5.45
CA LEU A 63 1.05 19.06 -4.35
C LEU A 63 -0.42 18.77 -4.72
N GLN A 64 -1.11 19.68 -5.40
CA GLN A 64 -2.48 19.41 -5.87
C GLN A 64 -2.53 18.25 -6.88
N SER A 65 -1.48 18.07 -7.68
CA SER A 65 -1.37 16.93 -8.59
C SER A 65 -1.08 15.63 -7.84
N ILE A 66 -0.15 15.64 -6.89
CA ILE A 66 0.13 14.51 -6.00
C ILE A 66 -1.14 14.07 -5.25
N LEU A 67 -1.89 15.03 -4.68
CA LEU A 67 -3.12 14.75 -3.93
C LEU A 67 -4.17 14.01 -4.76
N ARG A 68 -4.21 14.20 -6.09
CA ARG A 68 -5.10 13.47 -6.98
C ARG A 68 -4.68 12.02 -7.19
N GLU A 69 -3.38 11.73 -7.13
CA GLU A 69 -2.84 10.38 -7.34
C GLU A 69 -2.82 9.50 -6.08
N VAL A 70 -2.93 10.09 -4.87
CA VAL A 70 -2.85 9.33 -3.60
C VAL A 70 -3.95 8.28 -3.46
N VAL A 71 -5.07 8.45 -4.18
CA VAL A 71 -6.16 7.46 -4.22
C VAL A 71 -5.66 6.11 -4.72
N HIS A 72 -4.75 6.08 -5.68
CA HIS A 72 -4.15 4.84 -6.18
C HIS A 72 -3.20 4.18 -5.15
N HIS A 73 -2.76 4.95 -4.16
CA HIS A 73 -2.03 4.45 -3.00
C HIS A 73 -2.98 4.02 -1.86
N GLY A 74 -4.30 4.02 -2.07
CA GLY A 74 -5.27 3.64 -1.04
C GLY A 74 -5.45 4.67 0.07
N LEU A 75 -5.15 5.95 -0.21
CA LEU A 75 -5.38 7.07 0.69
C LEU A 75 -6.48 7.98 0.14
N ASP A 76 -7.27 8.60 1.02
CA ASP A 76 -8.33 9.52 0.59
C ASP A 76 -7.79 10.97 0.57
N PRO A 77 -7.80 11.66 -0.58
CA PRO A 77 -7.34 13.05 -0.66
C PRO A 77 -8.05 14.00 0.32
N ARG A 78 -9.29 13.67 0.72
CA ARG A 78 -10.09 14.48 1.64
C ARG A 78 -9.50 14.53 3.05
N ASP A 79 -8.75 13.50 3.45
CA ASP A 79 -8.12 13.42 4.77
C ASP A 79 -6.95 14.42 4.90
N TYR A 80 -6.37 14.84 3.77
CA TYR A 80 -5.23 15.75 3.69
C TYR A 80 -5.61 17.18 3.28
N ARG A 81 -6.87 17.56 3.50
CA ARG A 81 -7.27 18.96 3.30
C ARG A 81 -6.59 19.87 4.34
N PRO A 82 -6.12 21.06 3.94
CA PRO A 82 -5.62 22.06 4.87
C PRO A 82 -6.64 22.39 5.95
N VAL A 83 -6.16 22.48 7.19
CA VAL A 83 -6.97 22.90 8.34
C VAL A 83 -7.51 24.30 8.09
N LYS A 84 -8.82 24.49 8.29
CA LYS A 84 -9.46 25.81 8.17
C LYS A 84 -8.99 26.73 9.30
N ASP A 85 -9.01 28.04 9.07
CA ASP A 85 -8.66 29.07 10.07
C ASP A 85 -7.22 28.98 10.61
N LEU A 86 -6.36 28.33 9.81
CA LEU A 86 -4.91 28.32 9.93
C LEU A 86 -4.34 29.02 8.70
N ASP A 87 -3.19 29.65 8.88
CA ASP A 87 -2.46 30.26 7.77
C ASP A 87 -2.21 29.25 6.62
N PRO A 88 -2.52 29.59 5.35
CA PRO A 88 -2.46 28.65 4.24
C PRO A 88 -1.09 28.00 4.03
N GLU A 89 0.00 28.71 4.30
CA GLU A 89 1.37 28.23 4.19
C GLU A 89 1.64 27.10 5.20
N LEU A 90 1.25 27.32 6.45
CA LEU A 90 1.39 26.31 7.51
C LEU A 90 0.40 25.15 7.36
N ALA A 91 -0.85 25.44 6.99
CA ALA A 91 -1.89 24.44 6.81
C ALA A 91 -1.57 23.47 5.66
N THR A 92 -0.97 23.97 4.59
CA THR A 92 -0.51 23.14 3.46
C THR A 92 0.70 22.29 3.85
N SER A 93 1.63 22.85 4.62
CA SER A 93 2.80 22.13 5.13
C SER A 93 2.41 20.97 6.05
N ASP A 94 1.49 21.22 6.98
CA ASP A 94 0.96 20.19 7.89
C ASP A 94 0.24 19.08 7.11
N SER A 95 -0.53 19.46 6.08
CA SER A 95 -1.23 18.51 5.22
C SER A 95 -0.28 17.61 4.43
N LEU A 96 0.77 18.18 3.85
CA LEU A 96 1.83 17.41 3.19
C LEU A 96 2.48 16.43 4.17
N LEU A 97 2.81 16.89 5.38
CA LEU A 97 3.47 16.03 6.36
C LEU A 97 2.54 14.90 6.81
N ARG A 98 1.26 15.16 7.06
CA ARG A 98 0.26 14.10 7.31
C ARG A 98 0.25 13.06 6.19
N LEU A 99 0.19 13.49 4.93
CA LEU A 99 0.26 12.60 3.78
C LEU A 99 1.56 11.80 3.75
N ALA A 100 2.71 12.47 3.91
CA ALA A 100 4.02 11.83 3.82
C ALA A 100 4.24 10.79 4.94
N TYR A 101 3.78 11.07 6.15
CA TYR A 101 3.83 10.11 7.26
C TYR A 101 2.92 8.90 7.01
N ASP A 102 1.70 9.11 6.51
CA ASP A 102 0.79 8.01 6.16
C ASP A 102 1.34 7.15 5.00
N LEU A 103 2.01 7.76 4.02
CA LEU A 103 2.68 7.03 2.94
C LEU A 103 3.89 6.23 3.44
N TYR A 104 4.64 6.76 4.41
CA TYR A 104 5.88 6.17 4.93
C TYR A 104 5.67 5.08 5.98
N TYR A 105 4.73 5.28 6.90
CA TYR A 105 4.47 4.37 8.03
C TYR A 105 3.17 3.58 7.89
N GLY A 106 2.24 4.05 7.05
CA GLY A 106 0.85 3.61 7.08
C GLY A 106 -0.01 4.44 8.04
N ARG A 107 -1.32 4.41 7.79
CA ARG A 107 -2.34 5.08 8.62
C ARG A 107 -2.59 4.37 9.94
N THR A 108 -2.32 3.07 9.97
CA THR A 108 -2.65 2.20 11.11
C THR A 108 -1.39 1.72 11.81
N ARG A 109 -1.54 1.38 13.09
CA ARG A 109 -0.44 0.87 13.91
C ARG A 109 -0.56 -0.65 14.03
N PRO A 110 0.35 -1.42 13.42
CA PRO A 110 0.25 -2.88 13.42
C PRO A 110 0.26 -3.49 14.83
N SER A 111 0.97 -2.86 15.77
CA SER A 111 1.04 -3.30 17.17
C SER A 111 -0.30 -3.21 17.92
N GLU A 112 -1.24 -2.39 17.44
CA GLU A 112 -2.60 -2.29 17.98
C GLU A 112 -3.53 -3.36 17.38
N LEU A 113 -3.17 -3.90 16.20
CA LEU A 113 -3.94 -4.91 15.47
C LEU A 113 -3.47 -6.34 15.74
N TYR A 114 -2.16 -6.54 15.89
CA TYR A 114 -1.52 -7.86 16.01
C TYR A 114 -0.77 -8.00 17.34
N ARG A 115 -1.15 -9.00 18.13
CA ARG A 115 -0.40 -9.38 19.33
C ARG A 115 0.97 -9.92 18.93
N GLY A 116 2.02 -9.48 19.62
CA GLY A 116 3.39 -9.95 19.38
C GLY A 116 4.06 -9.36 18.14
N TRP A 117 3.53 -8.24 17.61
CA TRP A 117 4.17 -7.51 16.52
C TRP A 117 5.61 -7.13 16.88
N SER A 118 6.57 -7.67 16.14
CA SER A 118 8.01 -7.59 16.43
C SER A 118 8.81 -6.91 15.32
N VAL A 119 8.14 -6.42 14.27
CA VAL A 119 8.80 -5.71 13.18
C VAL A 119 9.43 -4.41 13.72
N PRO A 120 10.73 -4.17 13.45
CA PRO A 120 11.43 -2.99 13.97
C PRO A 120 10.84 -1.70 13.41
N LYS A 121 10.87 -0.64 14.22
CA LYS A 121 10.47 0.69 13.76
C LYS A 121 11.49 1.22 12.74
N ARG A 122 11.00 1.73 11.61
CA ARG A 122 11.82 2.43 10.61
C ARG A 122 12.38 3.72 11.20
N GLN A 123 13.60 4.07 10.82
CA GLN A 123 14.17 5.37 11.14
C GLN A 123 13.32 6.46 10.47
N ASP A 124 12.89 7.45 11.25
CA ASP A 124 12.14 8.58 10.69
C ASP A 124 13.09 9.43 9.83
N ARG A 125 12.79 9.49 8.52
CA ARG A 125 13.50 10.31 7.53
C ARG A 125 12.52 11.13 6.67
N VAL A 126 11.27 11.25 7.12
CA VAL A 126 10.19 11.83 6.31
C VAL A 126 10.46 13.31 6.04
N VAL A 127 10.76 14.07 7.10
CA VAL A 127 10.98 15.52 6.99
C VAL A 127 12.22 15.83 6.16
N GLU A 128 13.30 15.08 6.35
CA GLU A 128 14.56 15.23 5.61
C GLU A 128 14.36 14.96 4.11
N LYS A 129 13.62 13.90 3.77
CA LYS A 129 13.26 13.57 2.37
C LYS A 129 12.40 14.66 1.75
N VAL A 130 11.34 15.09 2.43
CA VAL A 130 10.45 16.16 1.94
C VAL A 130 11.22 17.46 1.73
N ALA A 131 12.07 17.86 2.69
CA ALA A 131 12.89 19.07 2.57
C ALA A 131 13.90 18.97 1.40
N ALA A 132 14.50 17.80 1.18
CA ALA A 132 15.38 17.58 0.03
C ALA A 132 14.63 17.74 -1.30
N LEU A 133 13.45 17.13 -1.43
CA LEU A 133 12.65 17.22 -2.66
C LEU A 133 12.20 18.65 -2.98
N ILE A 134 11.80 19.42 -1.97
CA ILE A 134 11.42 20.83 -2.17
C ILE A 134 12.63 21.67 -2.60
N ARG A 135 13.79 21.47 -1.94
CA ARG A 135 15.03 22.21 -2.24
C ARG A 135 15.61 21.87 -3.61
N GLU A 136 15.43 20.64 -4.07
CA GLU A 136 15.88 20.16 -5.38
C GLU A 136 14.84 20.39 -6.49
N GLU A 137 13.70 21.05 -6.20
CA GLU A 137 12.60 21.27 -7.15
C GLU A 137 12.02 19.96 -7.73
N ARG A 138 12.05 18.90 -6.93
CA ARG A 138 11.64 17.53 -7.29
C ARG A 138 10.45 17.04 -6.47
N LEU A 139 9.60 17.95 -6.00
CA LEU A 139 8.43 17.57 -5.20
C LEU A 139 7.52 16.56 -5.91
N GLY A 140 7.47 16.56 -7.25
CA GLY A 140 6.73 15.56 -8.04
C GLY A 140 7.18 14.12 -7.81
N ASP A 141 8.41 13.88 -7.34
CA ASP A 141 8.92 12.55 -7.01
C ASP A 141 8.47 12.05 -5.62
N LEU A 142 7.70 12.84 -4.86
CA LEU A 142 7.33 12.53 -3.46
C LEU A 142 6.79 11.11 -3.28
N LEU A 143 5.81 10.71 -4.11
CA LEU A 143 5.20 9.39 -4.00
C LEU A 143 6.25 8.29 -4.19
N ARG A 144 7.15 8.43 -5.17
CA ARG A 144 8.22 7.47 -5.43
C ARG A 144 9.25 7.40 -4.31
N GLU A 145 9.55 8.53 -3.68
CA GLU A 145 10.62 8.62 -2.69
C GLU A 145 10.20 8.32 -1.24
N ILE A 146 8.92 8.47 -0.92
CA ILE A 146 8.37 8.26 0.42
C ILE A 146 7.71 6.88 0.58
N THR A 147 7.12 6.33 -0.48
CA THR A 147 6.43 5.02 -0.39
C THR A 147 7.42 3.86 -0.42
N PRO A 148 6.98 2.63 -0.04
CA PRO A 148 7.80 1.44 -0.22
C PRO A 148 8.31 1.29 -1.66
N LYS A 149 9.60 0.97 -1.79
CA LYS A 149 10.29 0.83 -3.08
C LYS A 149 10.11 -0.53 -3.73
N SER A 150 9.45 -1.47 -3.04
CA SER A 150 9.33 -2.85 -3.51
C SER A 150 8.47 -2.92 -4.78
N GLN A 151 8.80 -3.87 -5.66
CA GLN A 151 8.07 -4.05 -6.91
C GLN A 151 6.61 -4.44 -6.65
N GLU A 152 6.37 -5.19 -5.59
CA GLU A 152 5.04 -5.63 -5.17
C GLU A 152 4.15 -4.46 -4.78
N TYR A 153 4.70 -3.45 -4.08
CA TYR A 153 3.94 -2.25 -3.72
C TYR A 153 3.47 -1.50 -4.98
N TRP A 154 4.37 -1.26 -5.93
CA TRP A 154 4.03 -0.54 -7.16
C TRP A 154 3.13 -1.36 -8.10
N PHE A 155 3.27 -2.69 -8.10
CA PHE A 155 2.31 -3.56 -8.78
C PHE A 155 0.90 -3.38 -8.22
N LEU A 156 0.76 -3.30 -6.88
CA LEU A 156 -0.53 -3.04 -6.25
C LEU A 156 -1.09 -1.65 -6.57
N VAL A 157 -0.24 -0.62 -6.69
CA VAL A 157 -0.66 0.73 -7.12
C VAL A 157 -1.23 0.69 -8.54
N GLU A 158 -0.60 -0.03 -9.48
CA GLU A 158 -1.11 -0.19 -10.83
C GLU A 158 -2.42 -1.00 -10.85
N GLN A 159 -2.53 -2.05 -10.05
CA GLN A 159 -3.79 -2.80 -9.90
C GLN A 159 -4.92 -1.93 -9.33
N ALA A 160 -4.61 -1.05 -8.37
CA ALA A 160 -5.57 -0.11 -7.82
C ALA A 160 -6.11 0.85 -8.89
N LYS A 161 -5.24 1.37 -9.77
CA LYS A 161 -5.65 2.21 -10.91
C LYS A 161 -6.66 1.48 -11.79
N SER A 162 -6.32 0.29 -12.28
CA SER A 162 -7.19 -0.49 -13.16
C SER A 162 -8.53 -0.85 -12.48
N LEU A 163 -8.52 -1.25 -11.21
CA LEU A 163 -9.74 -1.59 -10.49
C LEU A 163 -10.64 -0.38 -10.23
N GLN A 164 -10.05 0.80 -10.01
CA GLN A 164 -10.79 2.04 -9.82
C GLN A 164 -11.54 2.45 -11.10
N GLU A 165 -10.93 2.28 -12.28
CA GLU A 165 -11.62 2.48 -13.57
C GLU A 165 -12.84 1.56 -13.68
N LEU A 166 -12.68 0.29 -13.29
CA LEU A 166 -13.74 -0.71 -13.31
C LEU A 166 -14.81 -0.52 -12.23
N SER A 167 -14.52 0.17 -11.13
CA SER A 167 -15.50 0.36 -10.04
C SER A 167 -16.72 1.21 -10.43
N SER A 168 -16.65 1.90 -11.57
CA SER A 168 -17.80 2.62 -12.15
C SER A 168 -18.81 1.71 -12.85
N ILE A 169 -18.43 0.45 -13.13
CA ILE A 169 -19.24 -0.52 -13.86
C ILE A 169 -20.11 -1.32 -12.88
N GLU A 170 -21.40 -1.46 -13.21
CA GLU A 170 -22.32 -2.30 -12.42
C GLU A 170 -21.93 -3.78 -12.49
N TRP A 171 -21.69 -4.42 -11.34
CA TRP A 171 -21.19 -5.80 -11.25
C TRP A 171 -22.26 -6.80 -10.77
N LYS A 172 -23.23 -7.14 -11.64
CA LYS A 172 -24.39 -7.97 -11.27
C LYS A 172 -24.02 -9.42 -10.97
N PRO A 173 -24.41 -10.05 -9.85
CA PRO A 173 -23.99 -11.42 -9.54
C PRO A 173 -24.34 -12.44 -10.64
N ILE A 174 -23.34 -13.16 -11.14
CA ILE A 174 -23.53 -14.32 -12.03
C ILE A 174 -24.05 -15.47 -11.19
N ARG A 175 -25.17 -16.05 -11.61
CA ARG A 175 -25.73 -17.27 -11.01
C ARG A 175 -25.39 -18.47 -11.87
N LEU A 176 -24.82 -19.49 -11.24
CA LEU A 176 -24.44 -20.73 -11.88
C LEU A 176 -25.50 -21.80 -11.59
N SER A 177 -26.12 -22.37 -12.62
CA SER A 177 -27.10 -23.47 -12.47
C SER A 177 -26.46 -24.85 -12.37
N ARG A 178 -25.30 -25.03 -13.00
CA ARG A 178 -24.47 -26.25 -12.98
C ARG A 178 -23.02 -25.90 -13.27
N HIS A 179 -22.10 -26.82 -12.97
CA HIS A 179 -20.71 -26.68 -13.42
C HIS A 179 -20.63 -26.59 -14.95
N LEU A 180 -19.80 -25.68 -15.45
CA LEU A 180 -19.56 -25.48 -16.88
C LEU A 180 -18.13 -25.92 -17.24
N ARG A 181 -18.00 -26.64 -18.35
CA ARG A 181 -16.76 -27.20 -18.87
C ARG A 181 -16.63 -26.88 -20.36
N HIS A 182 -15.45 -27.09 -20.90
CA HIS A 182 -15.21 -26.98 -22.34
C HIS A 182 -16.25 -27.76 -23.16
N GLY A 183 -16.83 -27.12 -24.17
CA GLY A 183 -17.89 -27.66 -25.01
C GLY A 183 -19.32 -27.38 -24.52
N ASP A 184 -19.50 -26.85 -23.30
CA ASP A 184 -20.83 -26.47 -22.80
C ASP A 184 -21.38 -25.20 -23.47
N ARG A 185 -22.71 -25.08 -23.46
CA ARG A 185 -23.44 -23.84 -23.74
C ARG A 185 -24.20 -23.36 -22.51
N SER A 186 -24.22 -22.05 -22.30
CA SER A 186 -24.98 -21.41 -21.22
C SER A 186 -25.10 -19.91 -21.44
N THR A 187 -26.24 -19.34 -21.04
CA THR A 187 -26.52 -17.90 -21.16
C THR A 187 -25.60 -17.03 -20.29
N CYS A 188 -25.01 -17.57 -19.22
CA CYS A 188 -24.08 -16.82 -18.38
C CYS A 188 -22.64 -16.79 -18.90
N LEU A 189 -22.31 -17.55 -19.96
CA LEU A 189 -20.94 -17.60 -20.51
C LEU A 189 -20.52 -16.29 -21.16
N GLU A 190 -21.47 -15.54 -21.73
CA GLU A 190 -21.19 -14.22 -22.30
C GLU A 190 -20.73 -13.24 -21.21
N GLU A 191 -21.46 -13.16 -20.10
CA GLU A 191 -21.10 -12.31 -18.95
C GLU A 191 -19.78 -12.76 -18.30
N ILE A 192 -19.55 -14.07 -18.15
CA ILE A 192 -18.28 -14.61 -17.65
C ILE A 192 -17.12 -14.16 -18.55
N ARG A 193 -17.31 -14.26 -19.88
CA ARG A 193 -16.30 -13.86 -20.85
C ARG A 193 -16.04 -12.36 -20.79
N PHE A 194 -17.10 -11.56 -20.68
CA PHE A 194 -16.98 -10.12 -20.53
C PHE A 194 -16.16 -9.74 -19.28
N ARG A 195 -16.40 -10.40 -18.14
CA ARG A 195 -15.58 -10.19 -16.93
C ARG A 195 -14.14 -10.59 -17.12
N LEU A 196 -13.87 -11.76 -17.69
CA LEU A 196 -12.51 -12.20 -17.93
C LEU A 196 -11.78 -11.27 -18.91
N PHE A 197 -12.49 -10.62 -19.83
CA PHE A 197 -11.95 -9.55 -20.65
C PHE A 197 -11.63 -8.29 -19.84
N LEU A 198 -12.59 -7.77 -19.07
CA LEU A 198 -12.38 -6.58 -18.22
C LEU A 198 -11.24 -6.78 -17.20
N LEU A 199 -11.08 -8.01 -16.70
CA LEU A 199 -10.04 -8.38 -15.75
C LEU A 199 -8.71 -8.78 -16.41
N GLY A 200 -8.61 -8.73 -17.74
CA GLY A 200 -7.37 -8.96 -18.51
C GLY A 200 -6.98 -10.42 -18.74
N ASP A 201 -7.83 -11.39 -18.35
CA ASP A 201 -7.63 -12.82 -18.65
C ASP A 201 -7.92 -13.14 -20.13
N ILE A 202 -8.74 -12.33 -20.79
CA ILE A 202 -9.03 -12.37 -22.23
C ILE A 202 -8.55 -11.07 -22.89
N ARG A 203 -7.84 -11.18 -24.01
CA ARG A 203 -7.27 -10.01 -24.72
C ARG A 203 -8.27 -9.31 -25.64
N GLU A 204 -9.10 -10.08 -26.33
CA GLU A 204 -10.07 -9.60 -27.29
C GLU A 204 -11.45 -10.11 -26.93
N TYR A 205 -12.41 -9.20 -26.80
CA TYR A 205 -13.78 -9.56 -26.46
C TYR A 205 -14.53 -10.06 -27.69
N THR A 206 -15.12 -11.25 -27.60
CA THR A 206 -16.03 -11.81 -28.61
C THR A 206 -17.22 -12.45 -27.89
N PRO A 207 -18.43 -11.88 -27.96
CA PRO A 207 -19.58 -12.43 -27.25
C PRO A 207 -19.89 -13.85 -27.75
N SER A 208 -20.12 -14.76 -26.80
CA SER A 208 -20.45 -16.16 -27.11
C SER A 208 -21.06 -16.85 -25.90
N ASP A 209 -22.08 -17.66 -26.16
CA ASP A 209 -22.70 -18.58 -25.19
C ASP A 209 -22.01 -19.95 -25.16
N PHE A 210 -20.91 -20.14 -25.89
CA PHE A 210 -20.17 -21.40 -26.02
C PHE A 210 -18.84 -21.37 -25.27
N PHE A 211 -18.58 -22.44 -24.52
CA PHE A 211 -17.33 -22.63 -23.79
C PHE A 211 -16.25 -23.20 -24.72
N ASP A 212 -15.60 -22.30 -25.47
CA ASP A 212 -14.49 -22.61 -26.37
C ASP A 212 -13.15 -22.77 -25.65
N HIS A 213 -12.12 -23.07 -26.44
CA HIS A 213 -10.74 -23.20 -25.95
C HIS A 213 -10.18 -21.87 -25.41
N THR A 214 -10.56 -20.74 -26.00
CA THR A 214 -10.14 -19.40 -25.54
C THR A 214 -10.62 -19.13 -24.11
N LEU A 215 -11.89 -19.42 -23.82
CA LEU A 215 -12.46 -19.28 -22.49
C LEU A 215 -11.85 -20.28 -21.51
N LEU A 216 -11.56 -21.51 -21.94
CA LEU A 216 -10.87 -22.50 -21.11
C LEU A 216 -9.53 -21.99 -20.59
N GLU A 217 -8.68 -21.46 -21.47
CA GLU A 217 -7.36 -20.96 -21.08
C GLU A 217 -7.45 -19.67 -20.26
N ALA A 218 -8.47 -18.83 -20.50
CA ALA A 218 -8.74 -17.67 -19.65
C ALA A 218 -9.18 -18.08 -18.23
N VAL A 219 -10.07 -19.06 -18.12
CA VAL A 219 -10.53 -19.59 -16.82
C VAL A 219 -9.38 -20.21 -16.05
N LYS A 220 -8.47 -20.95 -16.70
CA LYS A 220 -7.28 -21.50 -16.04
C LYS A 220 -6.36 -20.40 -15.52
N ARG A 221 -6.10 -19.36 -16.33
CA ARG A 221 -5.31 -18.19 -15.91
C ARG A 221 -5.93 -17.47 -14.71
N PHE A 222 -7.25 -17.26 -14.76
CA PHE A 222 -8.02 -16.69 -13.66
C PHE A 222 -7.91 -17.56 -12.40
N GLN A 223 -8.12 -18.87 -12.52
CA GLN A 223 -8.02 -19.79 -11.38
C GLN A 223 -6.63 -19.74 -10.75
N LYS A 224 -5.58 -19.81 -11.57
CA LYS A 224 -4.19 -19.73 -11.13
C LYS A 224 -3.90 -18.47 -10.31
N ARG A 225 -4.24 -17.30 -10.86
CA ARG A 225 -3.93 -16.01 -10.20
C ARG A 225 -4.74 -15.77 -8.92
N HIS A 226 -5.83 -16.50 -8.73
CA HIS A 226 -6.67 -16.47 -7.51
C HIS A 226 -6.39 -17.63 -6.56
N GLY A 227 -5.31 -18.41 -6.78
CA GLY A 227 -4.95 -19.54 -5.92
C GLY A 227 -5.95 -20.70 -5.96
N LEU A 228 -6.77 -20.78 -7.01
CA LEU A 228 -7.70 -21.88 -7.25
C LEU A 228 -7.02 -22.98 -8.09
N PRO A 229 -7.44 -24.25 -7.96
CA PRO A 229 -6.97 -25.31 -8.85
C PRO A 229 -7.28 -24.99 -10.33
N GLU A 230 -6.26 -25.10 -11.20
CA GLU A 230 -6.30 -24.77 -12.64
C GLU A 230 -7.08 -25.82 -13.48
N THR A 231 -8.27 -26.18 -13.04
CA THR A 231 -9.11 -27.22 -13.66
C THR A 231 -9.71 -26.80 -14.99
N GLY A 232 -9.83 -25.50 -15.25
CA GLY A 232 -10.55 -24.96 -16.40
C GLY A 232 -12.08 -25.18 -16.34
N THR A 233 -12.59 -25.75 -15.24
CA THR A 233 -14.04 -25.92 -15.00
C THR A 233 -14.55 -24.73 -14.19
N ILE A 234 -15.65 -24.12 -14.62
CA ILE A 234 -16.31 -23.05 -13.87
C ILE A 234 -17.27 -23.68 -12.87
N GLY A 235 -16.88 -23.65 -11.60
CA GLY A 235 -17.71 -24.08 -10.47
C GLY A 235 -18.02 -22.95 -9.50
N SER A 236 -18.62 -23.31 -8.37
CA SER A 236 -19.04 -22.37 -7.31
C SER A 236 -17.88 -21.48 -6.83
N LYS A 237 -16.69 -22.03 -6.62
CA LYS A 237 -15.50 -21.26 -6.20
C LYS A 237 -15.06 -20.23 -7.25
N THR A 238 -15.00 -20.62 -8.52
CA THR A 238 -14.64 -19.70 -9.61
C THR A 238 -15.67 -18.60 -9.78
N ILE A 239 -16.96 -18.91 -9.67
CA ILE A 239 -18.04 -17.92 -9.74
C ILE A 239 -18.07 -16.99 -8.53
N ALA A 240 -17.82 -17.52 -7.33
CA ALA A 240 -17.68 -16.69 -6.14
C ALA A 240 -16.59 -15.63 -6.34
N GLU A 241 -15.43 -16.03 -6.87
CA GLU A 241 -14.32 -15.11 -7.14
C GLU A 241 -14.64 -14.11 -8.26
N LEU A 242 -15.30 -14.56 -9.35
CA LEU A 242 -15.76 -13.67 -10.43
C LEU A 242 -16.83 -12.67 -9.98
N ASN A 243 -17.58 -13.01 -8.92
CA ASN A 243 -18.62 -12.16 -8.36
C ASN A 243 -18.11 -11.13 -7.35
N ILE A 244 -16.85 -11.23 -6.90
CA ILE A 244 -16.23 -10.15 -6.13
C ILE A 244 -16.12 -8.94 -7.04
N SER A 245 -16.74 -7.83 -6.63
CA SER A 245 -16.77 -6.61 -7.44
C SER A 245 -15.39 -5.95 -7.51
N PRO A 246 -15.13 -5.11 -8.52
CA PRO A 246 -13.90 -4.32 -8.58
C PRO A 246 -13.71 -3.43 -7.34
N GLU A 247 -14.79 -2.89 -6.77
CA GLU A 247 -14.75 -2.09 -5.54
C GLU A 247 -14.33 -2.92 -4.32
N GLU A 248 -14.92 -4.10 -4.14
CA GLU A 248 -14.52 -5.02 -3.07
C GLU A 248 -13.06 -5.46 -3.23
N ARG A 249 -12.62 -5.72 -4.46
CA ARG A 249 -11.23 -6.06 -4.75
C ARG A 249 -10.29 -4.89 -4.47
N LEU A 250 -10.67 -3.68 -4.85
CA LEU A 250 -9.90 -2.47 -4.62
C LEU A 250 -9.64 -2.25 -3.13
N MET A 251 -10.65 -2.51 -2.28
CA MET A 251 -10.47 -2.46 -0.84
C MET A 251 -9.43 -3.48 -0.35
N GLN A 252 -9.41 -4.71 -0.89
CA GLN A 252 -8.39 -5.70 -0.57
C GLN A 252 -6.99 -5.23 -1.00
N VAL A 253 -6.88 -4.61 -2.18
CA VAL A 253 -5.62 -4.03 -2.68
C VAL A 253 -5.14 -2.91 -1.75
N TYR A 254 -6.02 -2.00 -1.32
CA TYR A 254 -5.69 -0.93 -0.38
C TYR A 254 -5.20 -1.46 0.98
N LEU A 255 -5.84 -2.51 1.51
CA LEU A 255 -5.37 -3.19 2.73
C LEU A 255 -3.97 -3.79 2.55
N ASN A 256 -3.65 -4.32 1.37
CA ASN A 256 -2.30 -4.83 1.10
C ASN A 256 -1.29 -3.70 0.93
N LEU A 257 -1.62 -2.61 0.23
CA LEU A 257 -0.78 -1.41 0.16
C LEU A 257 -0.42 -0.89 1.55
N GLU A 258 -1.39 -0.84 2.46
CA GLU A 258 -1.18 -0.45 3.85
C GLU A 258 -0.22 -1.42 4.56
N LYS A 259 -0.43 -2.74 4.43
CA LYS A 259 0.48 -3.75 5.00
C LYS A 259 1.92 -3.63 4.50
N HIS A 260 2.11 -3.30 3.23
CA HIS A 260 3.45 -3.10 2.66
C HIS A 260 4.20 -1.93 3.29
N ARG A 261 3.51 -0.89 3.77
CA ARG A 261 4.14 0.23 4.50
C ARG A 261 4.68 -0.18 5.86
N TRP A 262 4.11 -1.22 6.46
CA TRP A 262 4.52 -1.72 7.78
C TRP A 262 5.81 -2.56 7.72
N LEU A 263 6.12 -3.14 6.56
CA LEU A 263 7.27 -4.00 6.38
C LEU A 263 8.57 -3.17 6.39
N PRO A 264 9.72 -3.72 6.78
CA PRO A 264 11.00 -3.03 6.59
C PRO A 264 11.38 -2.96 5.09
N GLU A 265 12.17 -1.97 4.71
CA GLU A 265 12.56 -1.75 3.29
C GLU A 265 13.73 -2.62 2.85
N ASP A 266 14.65 -2.95 3.78
CA ASP A 266 15.94 -3.53 3.43
C ASP A 266 16.13 -4.90 4.08
N PHE A 267 15.98 -5.97 3.29
CA PHE A 267 16.45 -7.30 3.64
C PHE A 267 17.33 -7.83 2.52
N GLU A 268 18.66 -7.76 2.71
CA GLU A 268 19.60 -8.32 1.74
C GLU A 268 19.49 -9.83 1.65
N ARG A 269 19.19 -10.51 2.76
CA ARG A 269 18.95 -11.96 2.76
C ARG A 269 17.99 -12.34 3.87
N ALA A 270 16.85 -12.93 3.53
CA ALA A 270 15.82 -13.26 4.50
C ALA A 270 15.00 -14.48 4.09
N VAL A 271 14.53 -15.21 5.10
CA VAL A 271 13.45 -16.19 4.94
C VAL A 271 12.14 -15.46 5.16
N VAL A 272 11.34 -15.31 4.10
CA VAL A 272 10.04 -14.67 4.13
C VAL A 272 8.95 -15.74 4.04
N VAL A 273 8.04 -15.74 5.01
CA VAL A 273 6.88 -16.64 5.03
C VAL A 273 5.62 -15.82 4.78
N ASN A 274 4.99 -16.04 3.64
CA ASN A 274 3.70 -15.45 3.32
C ASN A 274 2.58 -16.37 3.85
N ILE A 275 2.18 -16.12 5.11
CA ILE A 275 1.23 -16.96 5.86
C ILE A 275 -0.07 -17.21 5.08
N PRO A 276 -0.78 -16.21 4.52
CA PRO A 276 -2.00 -16.44 3.74
C PRO A 276 -1.80 -17.30 2.50
N SER A 277 -0.62 -17.26 1.88
CA SER A 277 -0.32 -18.03 0.66
C SER A 277 0.19 -19.46 0.91
N PHE A 278 0.55 -19.80 2.16
CA PHE A 278 1.22 -21.06 2.51
C PHE A 278 2.59 -21.25 1.83
N GLU A 279 3.32 -20.14 1.60
CA GLU A 279 4.61 -20.15 0.90
C GLU A 279 5.74 -19.56 1.74
N LEU A 280 6.94 -20.10 1.51
CA LEU A 280 8.20 -19.64 2.06
C LEU A 280 9.17 -19.35 0.92
N PHE A 281 9.87 -18.22 1.05
CA PHE A 281 10.89 -17.77 0.12
C PHE A 281 12.20 -17.50 0.88
N LEU A 282 13.32 -18.03 0.38
CA LEU A 282 14.65 -17.51 0.74
C LEU A 282 15.01 -16.45 -0.29
N ILE A 283 14.91 -15.19 0.12
CA ILE A 283 15.30 -14.04 -0.69
C ILE A 283 16.77 -13.76 -0.44
N ASN A 284 17.54 -13.57 -1.51
CA ASN A 284 18.89 -13.03 -1.48
C ASN A 284 19.00 -11.91 -2.53
N LYS A 285 19.18 -10.68 -2.03
CA LYS A 285 19.11 -9.41 -2.76
C LYS A 285 17.80 -9.34 -3.54
N ASN A 286 17.89 -9.48 -4.86
CA ASN A 286 16.75 -9.37 -5.77
C ASN A 286 16.38 -10.73 -6.39
N SER A 287 16.79 -11.84 -5.77
CA SER A 287 16.55 -13.20 -6.28
C SER A 287 15.97 -14.13 -5.21
N VAL A 288 15.14 -15.07 -5.64
CA VAL A 288 14.62 -16.15 -4.79
C VAL A 288 15.55 -17.35 -4.96
N GLU A 289 16.30 -17.70 -3.91
CA GLU A 289 17.20 -18.88 -3.90
C GLU A 289 16.45 -20.17 -3.59
N LEU A 290 15.35 -20.08 -2.83
CA LEU A 290 14.51 -21.22 -2.45
C LEU A 290 13.05 -20.80 -2.37
N HIS A 291 12.18 -21.65 -2.90
CA HIS A 291 10.72 -21.57 -2.75
C HIS A 291 10.20 -22.90 -2.20
N SER A 292 9.35 -22.85 -1.18
CA SER A 292 8.71 -24.04 -0.61
C SER A 292 7.30 -23.75 -0.16
N LYS A 293 6.42 -24.75 -0.27
CA LYS A 293 5.15 -24.74 0.46
C LYS A 293 5.41 -24.97 1.95
N VAL A 294 4.59 -24.36 2.80
CA VAL A 294 4.65 -24.51 4.25
C VAL A 294 3.26 -24.74 4.83
N ILE A 295 3.21 -25.32 6.03
CA ILE A 295 2.00 -25.46 6.80
C ILE A 295 2.01 -24.39 7.89
N VAL A 296 0.89 -23.68 8.04
CA VAL A 296 0.75 -22.62 9.05
C VAL A 296 -0.30 -23.00 10.09
N GLY A 297 -0.28 -22.30 11.22
CA GLY A 297 -1.20 -22.50 12.32
C GLY A 297 -2.66 -22.23 11.95
N ARG A 298 -3.57 -22.91 12.65
CA ARG A 298 -5.03 -22.82 12.43
C ARG A 298 -5.57 -21.48 12.89
N ASN A 299 -6.39 -20.83 12.07
CA ASN A 299 -6.93 -19.49 12.33
C ASN A 299 -8.47 -19.43 12.42
N TYR A 300 -9.15 -20.57 12.49
CA TYR A 300 -10.61 -20.64 12.64
C TYR A 300 -11.04 -20.55 14.12
N ARG A 301 -12.29 -20.16 14.37
CA ARG A 301 -12.78 -19.76 15.70
C ARG A 301 -12.71 -20.88 16.74
N GLU A 302 -12.97 -22.11 16.31
CA GLU A 302 -13.05 -23.29 17.16
C GLU A 302 -11.68 -23.80 17.63
N ASP A 303 -10.61 -23.47 16.89
CA ASP A 303 -9.24 -23.86 17.21
C ASP A 303 -8.24 -22.78 16.76
N PHE A 304 -8.18 -21.70 17.55
CA PHE A 304 -7.37 -20.52 17.26
C PHE A 304 -5.92 -20.69 17.72
N ARG A 305 -5.06 -21.17 16.81
CA ARG A 305 -3.62 -21.33 16.99
C ARG A 305 -2.85 -20.79 15.77
N PRO A 306 -3.03 -19.51 15.37
CA PRO A 306 -2.44 -18.99 14.14
C PRO A 306 -0.91 -18.84 14.28
N THR A 307 -0.20 -18.96 13.17
CA THR A 307 1.22 -18.58 13.12
C THR A 307 1.34 -17.08 13.44
N PRO A 308 2.13 -16.67 14.46
CA PRO A 308 2.27 -15.27 14.82
C PRO A 308 3.04 -14.50 13.74
N ILE A 309 2.74 -13.21 13.62
CA ILE A 309 3.55 -12.30 12.78
C ILE A 309 4.84 -11.99 13.55
N LEU A 310 5.96 -12.45 13.00
CA LEU A 310 7.28 -12.39 13.64
C LEU A 310 8.31 -11.74 12.71
N TYR A 311 9.16 -10.90 13.27
CA TYR A 311 10.42 -10.50 12.69
C TYR A 311 11.56 -10.90 13.63
N SER A 312 12.46 -11.77 13.17
CA SER A 312 13.54 -12.31 13.99
C SER A 312 14.73 -12.73 13.13
N ARG A 313 15.81 -13.17 13.78
CA ARG A 313 16.99 -13.77 13.13
C ARG A 313 17.02 -15.26 13.45
N ILE A 314 17.42 -16.06 12.45
CA ILE A 314 17.70 -17.49 12.65
C ILE A 314 19.07 -17.59 13.31
N GLU A 315 19.13 -18.00 14.57
CA GLU A 315 20.38 -18.06 15.36
C GLU A 315 21.12 -19.38 15.18
N SER A 316 20.39 -20.48 14.99
CA SER A 316 20.96 -21.81 14.83
C SER A 316 20.03 -22.74 14.05
N LEU A 317 20.58 -23.81 13.49
CA LEU A 317 19.85 -24.90 12.86
C LEU A 317 20.23 -26.19 13.59
N THR A 318 19.23 -26.85 14.18
CA THR A 318 19.41 -28.15 14.85
C THR A 318 18.99 -29.27 13.90
N ILE A 319 19.92 -30.18 13.60
CA ILE A 319 19.64 -31.39 12.82
C ILE A 319 19.17 -32.49 13.80
N ASN A 320 18.09 -33.19 13.45
CA ASN A 320 17.44 -34.21 14.28
C ASN A 320 17.04 -33.71 15.68
N PRO A 321 16.17 -32.68 15.77
CA PRO A 321 15.76 -32.13 17.05
C PRO A 321 14.85 -33.09 17.83
N SER A 322 14.98 -33.09 19.16
CA SER A 322 13.96 -33.68 20.05
C SER A 322 12.68 -32.85 20.01
N TRP A 323 11.51 -33.48 19.92
CA TRP A 323 10.21 -32.78 19.98
C TRP A 323 9.64 -32.78 21.40
N HIS A 324 9.77 -31.65 22.09
CA HIS A 324 9.08 -31.42 23.35
C HIS A 324 7.66 -30.95 23.09
N VAL A 325 6.68 -31.82 23.34
CA VAL A 325 5.27 -31.53 23.07
C VAL A 325 4.79 -30.36 23.93
N PRO A 326 4.32 -29.25 23.32
CA PRO A 326 3.77 -28.13 24.06
C PRO A 326 2.50 -28.53 24.81
N ARG A 327 2.31 -27.97 26.02
CA ARG A 327 1.13 -28.23 26.87
C ARG A 327 -0.19 -28.10 26.12
N SER A 328 -0.30 -27.11 25.21
CA SER A 328 -1.51 -26.89 24.42
C SER A 328 -1.86 -28.06 23.49
N ILE A 329 -0.86 -28.72 22.89
CA ILE A 329 -1.06 -29.92 22.06
C ILE A 329 -1.36 -31.13 22.97
N SER A 330 -0.60 -31.30 24.06
CA SER A 330 -0.82 -32.41 25.00
C SER A 330 -2.26 -32.44 25.50
N VAL A 331 -2.80 -31.29 25.93
CA VAL A 331 -4.15 -31.19 26.49
C VAL A 331 -5.23 -31.30 25.42
N LYS A 332 -5.06 -30.70 24.25
CA LYS A 332 -6.13 -30.62 23.24
C LYS A 332 -6.17 -31.79 22.27
N ASP A 333 -5.04 -32.42 22.01
CA ASP A 333 -4.88 -33.39 20.92
C ASP A 333 -4.48 -34.80 21.44
N ILE A 334 -3.83 -34.94 22.61
CA ILE A 334 -3.25 -36.22 23.09
C ILE A 334 -3.96 -36.82 24.30
N LEU A 335 -4.47 -36.01 25.24
CA LEU A 335 -5.01 -36.44 26.54
C LEU A 335 -6.55 -36.63 26.61
N PRO A 336 -7.31 -36.80 25.51
CA PRO A 336 -8.75 -36.50 25.48
C PRO A 336 -9.56 -37.05 26.66
#